data_AF-A0A4S0JJ05-F1
#
_entry.id   AF-A0A4S0JJ05-F1
#
_cell.length_a   1.000
_cell.length_b   1.000
_cell.length_c   1.000
_cell.angle_alpha   90.00
_cell.angle_beta   90.00
_cell.angle_gamma   90.00
#
_symmetry.space_group_name_H-M   'P 1'
#
loop_
_entity.id
_entity.type
_entity.pdbx_description
1 polymer ?
#
loop_
_entity_poly.entity_id
_entity_poly.type
_entity_poly.pdbx_seq_one_letter_code
_entity_poly.pdbx_strand_id
1 'polypeptide(L)' 'MQDFLAAIGLVLVIEGLVYGGFPALARKLAAEMLSMPENVLRIGGLVAIAVGVAVVWLVRG' A
#
# COMPACT_ATOMS: atom_id res chain seq x y z
N MET A 1 8.41 -11.49 16.28
CA MET A 1 8.68 -10.04 16.35
C MET A 1 9.54 -9.55 15.18
N GLN A 2 10.53 -10.32 14.72
CA GLN A 2 11.37 -9.94 13.58
C GLN A 2 10.58 -9.71 12.27
N ASP A 3 9.52 -10.48 12.03
CA ASP A 3 8.73 -10.35 10.80
C ASP A 3 7.93 -9.04 10.73
N PHE A 4 7.49 -8.54 11.88
CA PHE A 4 6.81 -7.25 11.96
C PHE A 4 7.77 -6.11 11.61
N LEU A 5 9.00 -6.15 12.16
CA LEU A 5 10.05 -5.21 11.80
C LEU A 5 10.43 -5.31 10.32
N ALA A 6 10.51 -6.52 9.77
CA ALA A 6 10.77 -6.74 8.34
C ALA A 6 9.63 -6.18 7.47
N ALA A 7 8.37 -6.38 7.85
CA ALA A 7 7.22 -5.84 7.14
C ALA A 7 7.22 -4.31 7.14
N ILE A 8 7.51 -3.67 8.28
CA ILE A 8 7.68 -2.21 8.36
C ILE A 8 8.84 -1.76 7.47
N GLY A 9 9.99 -2.43 7.55
CA GLY A 9 11.15 -2.11 6.71
C GLY A 9 10.82 -2.19 5.21
N LEU A 10 10.09 -3.23 4.79
CA LEU A 10 9.68 -3.41 3.40
C LEU A 10 8.73 -2.30 2.94
N VAL A 11 7.76 -1.90 3.76
CA VAL A 11 6.87 -0.76 3.46
C VAL A 11 7.69 0.52 3.25
N LEU A 12 8.67 0.80 4.11
CA LEU A 12 9.52 1.98 3.98
C LEU A 12 10.37 1.95 2.70
N VAL A 13 10.91 0.80 2.32
CA VAL A 13 11.67 0.62 1.07
C VAL A 13 10.76 0.87 -0.14
N ILE A 14 9.54 0.33 -0.13
CA ILE A 14 8.58 0.51 -1.22
C ILE A 14 8.15 1.97 -1.34
N GLU A 15 7.75 2.62 -0.24
CA GLU A 15 7.37 4.04 -0.23
C GLU A 15 8.55 4.92 -0.68
N GLY A 16 9.77 4.65 -0.18
CA GLY A 16 10.99 5.35 -0.60
C GLY A 16 11.31 5.19 -2.08
N LEU A 17 11.09 4.00 -2.66
CA LEU A 17 11.26 3.76 -4.09
C LEU A 17 10.23 4.53 -4.92
N VAL A 18 8.97 4.58 -4.49
CA VAL A 18 7.90 5.29 -5.19
C VAL A 18 8.14 6.80 -5.16
N TYR A 19 8.37 7.40 -3.99
CA TYR A 19 8.57 8.85 -3.89
C TYR A 19 9.95 9.31 -4.35
N GLY A 20 11.01 8.56 -4.01
CA GLY A 20 12.39 8.93 -4.32
C GLY A 20 12.84 8.50 -5.72
N GLY A 21 12.43 7.31 -6.17
CA GLY A 21 12.78 6.79 -7.50
C GLY A 21 11.87 7.30 -8.61
N PHE A 22 10.57 7.44 -8.34
CA PHE A 22 9.57 7.80 -9.35
C PHE A 22 8.59 8.90 -8.87
N PRO A 23 9.08 10.12 -8.56
CA PRO A 23 8.27 11.19 -8.00
C PRO A 23 7.09 11.61 -8.89
N ALA A 24 7.23 11.47 -10.21
CA ALA A 24 6.15 11.75 -11.17
C ALA A 24 4.97 10.77 -11.02
N LEU A 25 5.26 9.48 -10.77
CA LEU A 25 4.23 8.47 -10.53
C LEU A 25 3.49 8.78 -9.23
N ALA A 26 4.23 9.07 -8.16
CA ALA A 26 3.64 9.42 -6.87
C ALA A 26 2.68 10.62 -6.97
N ARG A 27 3.10 11.68 -7.68
CA ARG A 27 2.25 12.86 -7.92
C ARG A 27 1.00 12.53 -8.72
N LYS A 28 1.11 11.69 -9.75
CA LYS A 28 -0.04 11.26 -10.55
C LYS A 28 -1.05 10.48 -9.70
N LEU A 29 -0.58 9.50 -8.93
CA LEU A 29 -1.43 8.71 -8.03
C LEU A 29 -2.14 9.58 -7.00
N ALA A 30 -1.42 10.53 -6.39
CA ALA A 30 -2.03 11.48 -5.46
C ALA A 30 -3.14 12.33 -6.11
N ALA A 31 -2.92 12.81 -7.34
CA ALA A 31 -3.92 13.58 -8.07
C ALA A 31 -5.17 12.73 -8.41
N GLU A 32 -4.96 11.45 -8.72
CA GLU A 32 -6.04 10.50 -8.98
C GLU A 32 -6.83 10.17 -7.71
N MET A 33 -6.17 10.01 -6.58
CA MET A 33 -6.83 9.81 -5.28
C MET A 33 -7.70 11.00 -4.89
N LEU A 34 -7.30 12.22 -5.23
CA LEU A 34 -8.09 13.44 -4.97
C LEU A 34 -9.32 13.57 -5.85
N SER A 35 -9.34 12.95 -7.04
CA SER A 35 -10.49 12.97 -7.94
C SER A 35 -11.46 11.82 -7.71
N MET A 36 -11.05 10.80 -6.96
CA MET A 36 -11.92 9.66 -6.62
C MET A 36 -12.93 10.00 -5.52
N PRO A 37 -14.18 9.50 -5.63
CA PRO A 37 -15.16 9.60 -4.54
C PRO A 37 -14.66 8.85 -3.30
N GLU A 38 -14.88 9.44 -2.11
CA GLU A 38 -14.42 8.85 -0.84
C GLU A 38 -14.91 7.41 -0.62
N ASN A 39 -16.14 7.09 -1.05
CA ASN A 39 -16.68 5.74 -0.95
C ASN A 39 -15.89 4.71 -1.77
N VAL A 40 -15.43 5.09 -2.97
CA VAL A 40 -14.62 4.21 -3.82
C VAL A 40 -13.25 3.99 -3.18
N LEU A 41 -12.63 5.05 -2.64
CA LEU A 41 -11.36 4.96 -1.95
C LEU A 41 -11.46 4.06 -0.70
N ARG A 42 -12.54 4.21 0.08
CA ARG A 42 -12.81 3.38 1.26
C ARG A 42 -12.98 1.91 0.90
N ILE A 43 -13.82 1.59 -0.09
CA ILE A 43 -14.05 0.20 -0.51
C ILE A 43 -12.76 -0.39 -1.08
N GLY A 44 -12.04 0.34 -1.93
CA GLY A 44 -10.76 -0.11 -2.47
C GLY A 44 -9.73 -0.40 -1.38
N GLY A 45 -9.63 0.48 -0.38
CA GLY A 45 -8.77 0.28 0.79
C GLY A 45 -9.15 -0.94 1.61
N LEU A 46 -10.44 -1.15 1.88
CA LEU A 46 -10.93 -2.33 2.62
C LEU A 46 -10.64 -3.63 1.87
N VAL A 47 -10.83 -3.65 0.55
CA VAL A 47 -10.50 -4.80 -0.30
C VAL A 47 -9.00 -5.06 -0.27
N ALA A 48 -8.16 -4.03 -0.38
CA ALA A 48 -6.71 -4.17 -0.30
C ALA A 48 -6.25 -4.74 1.04
N ILE A 49 -6.85 -4.30 2.16
CA ILE A 49 -6.60 -4.86 3.50
C ILE A 49 -6.97 -6.35 3.54
N ALA A 50 -8.18 -6.70 3.07
CA ALA A 50 -8.66 -8.08 3.09
C ALA A 50 -7.74 -9.01 2.28
N VAL A 51 -7.32 -8.57 1.08
CA VAL A 51 -6.38 -9.32 0.23
C VAL A 51 -5.01 -9.43 0.90
N GLY A 52 -4.49 -8.35 1.48
CA GLY A 52 -3.21 -8.37 2.18
C GLY A 52 -3.20 -9.36 3.35
N VAL A 53 -4.26 -9.38 4.15
CA VAL A 53 -4.42 -10.35 5.24
C VAL A 53 -4.51 -11.78 4.70
N ALA A 54 -5.27 -12.01 3.62
CA ALA A 54 -5.39 -13.33 3.01
C ALA A 54 -4.03 -13.85 2.49
N VAL A 55 -3.23 -13.00 1.85
CA VAL A 55 -1.88 -13.36 1.38
C VAL A 55 -0.96 -13.70 2.56
N VAL A 56 -0.94 -12.87 3.60
CA VAL A 56 -0.13 -13.15 4.80
C VAL A 56 -0.55 -14.46 5.45
N TRP A 57 -1.86 -14.73 5.52
CA TRP A 57 -2.39 -15.98 6.06
C TRP A 57 -2.00 -17.19 5.21
N LEU A 58 -2.03 -17.09 3.88
CA LEU A 58 -1.62 -18.20 2.99
C LEU A 58 -0.11 -18.49 3.04
N VAL A 59 0.73 -17.47 3.27
CA VAL A 59 2.19 -17.64 3.31
C VAL A 59 2.68 -18.10 4.68
N ARG A 60 1.97 -17.74 5.75
CA ARG A 60 2.40 -17.99 7.16
C ARG A 60 1.52 -18.97 7.92
N GLY A 61 0.34 -19.30 7.41
CA GLY A 61 -0.56 -20.34 7.92
C GLY A 61 -0.22 -21.70 7.32
#